data_AF-A0A8B6F5B1-F1
#
_entry.id   AF-A0A8B6F5B1-F1
#
_cell.length_a   1.000
_cell.length_b   1.000
_cell.length_c   1.000
_cell.angle_alpha   90.00
_cell.angle_beta   90.00
_cell.angle_gamma   90.00
#
_symmetry.space_group_name_H-M   'P 1'
#
loop_
_entity.id
_entity.type
_entity.pdbx_description
1 polymer ?
#
loop_
_entity_poly.entity_id
_entity_poly.type
_entity_poly.pdbx_seq_one_letter_code
_entity_poly.pdbx_strand_id
1 'polypeptide(L)'
;MQYISKLGSQKVKVKAVDTVCGDLPASVKTKLLSSLPEKQSDTANLAKEVVLAIGMKYDLTANIEVTDGLTNGSTSAGKTIHKSQGDTLQEVVVSLKSKRKGKIPHIHYDALSRVTSLTGLQILNLNQKAIAVAECVRQELHRLRTDATLQLCFKPL
;
A
#
# COMPACT_ATOMS: atom_id res chain seq x y z
N MET A 1 14.14 18.83 -2.28
CA MET A 1 14.51 17.92 -3.38
C MET A 1 15.87 17.22 -3.21
N GLN A 2 16.94 17.89 -2.75
CA GLN A 2 18.31 17.35 -2.67
C GLN A 2 18.54 16.21 -1.65
N TYR A 3 17.62 16.01 -0.70
CA TYR A 3 17.72 14.94 0.30
C TYR A 3 17.27 13.58 -0.22
N ILE A 4 16.25 13.55 -1.09
CA ILE A 4 15.73 12.30 -1.66
C ILE A 4 16.77 11.66 -2.59
N SER A 5 17.55 12.46 -3.32
CA SER A 5 18.58 11.94 -4.22
C SER A 5 19.68 11.17 -3.47
N LYS A 6 19.99 11.55 -2.22
CA LYS A 6 21.03 10.92 -1.38
C LYS A 6 20.61 9.60 -0.73
N LEU A 7 19.32 9.26 -0.76
CA LEU A 7 18.84 8.00 -0.18
C LEU A 7 19.16 6.82 -1.08
N GLY A 8 19.63 5.73 -0.47
CA GLY A 8 19.87 4.45 -1.15
C GLY A 8 18.62 3.59 -1.37
N SER A 9 17.45 4.01 -0.86
CA SER A 9 16.19 3.31 -1.07
C SER A 9 15.64 3.51 -2.49
N GLN A 10 14.82 2.55 -2.94
CA GLN A 10 14.17 2.62 -4.25
C GLN A 10 13.25 3.84 -4.33
N LYS A 11 13.32 4.55 -5.46
CA LYS A 11 12.55 5.77 -5.74
C LYS A 11 11.49 5.51 -6.80
N VAL A 12 10.35 6.18 -6.67
CA VAL A 12 9.24 6.13 -7.60
C VAL A 12 8.85 7.56 -7.96
N LYS A 13 8.68 7.82 -9.26
CA LYS A 13 8.12 9.08 -9.75
C LYS A 13 6.61 8.90 -9.92
N VAL A 14 5.84 9.74 -9.26
CA VAL A 14 4.38 9.76 -9.36
C VAL A 14 3.99 11.03 -10.12
N LYS A 15 3.18 10.87 -11.17
CA LYS A 15 2.62 11.99 -11.94
C LYS A 15 1.33 12.46 -11.28
N ALA A 16 1.07 13.76 -11.33
CA ALA A 16 -0.22 14.31 -10.94
C ALA A 16 -1.35 13.68 -11.78
N VAL A 17 -2.50 13.47 -11.15
CA VAL A 17 -3.71 12.97 -11.80
C VAL A 17 -4.76 14.06 -11.69
N ASP A 18 -5.10 14.66 -12.83
CA ASP A 18 -6.08 15.74 -12.89
C ASP A 18 -7.45 15.19 -13.30
N THR A 19 -8.51 15.74 -12.72
CA THR A 19 -9.89 15.38 -13.05
C THR A 19 -10.74 16.64 -13.15
N VAL A 20 -11.57 16.73 -14.19
CA VAL A 20 -12.54 17.82 -14.37
C VAL A 20 -13.89 17.41 -13.79
N CYS A 21 -14.31 18.08 -12.71
CA CYS A 21 -15.62 17.89 -12.11
C CYS A 21 -16.73 18.59 -12.92
N GLY A 22 -17.94 18.02 -12.91
CA GLY A 22 -19.13 18.56 -13.56
C GLY A 22 -19.75 17.67 -14.65
N ASP A 23 -21.02 17.95 -14.99
CA ASP A 23 -21.78 17.29 -16.04
C ASP A 23 -21.42 17.85 -17.42
N LEU A 24 -20.26 17.43 -17.91
CA LEU A 24 -19.76 17.77 -19.24
C LEU A 24 -19.56 16.49 -20.05
N PRO A 25 -19.80 16.53 -21.38
CA PRO A 25 -19.46 15.43 -22.27
C PRO A 25 -17.99 15.04 -22.17
N ALA A 26 -17.68 13.74 -22.27
CA ALA A 26 -16.32 13.23 -22.15
C ALA A 26 -15.33 13.90 -23.12
N SER A 27 -15.79 14.25 -24.32
CA SER A 27 -15.00 14.96 -25.34
C SER A 27 -14.52 16.34 -24.87
N VAL A 28 -15.34 17.05 -24.07
CA VAL A 28 -15.01 18.35 -23.51
C VAL A 28 -14.06 18.20 -22.33
N LYS A 29 -14.29 17.21 -21.46
CA LYS A 29 -13.41 16.90 -20.33
C LYS A 29 -11.98 16.61 -20.79
N THR A 30 -11.81 15.79 -21.84
CA THR A 30 -10.48 15.49 -22.39
C THR A 30 -9.79 16.72 -22.96
N LYS A 31 -10.53 17.60 -23.65
CA LYS A 31 -9.97 18.86 -24.19
C LYS A 31 -9.54 19.80 -23.07
N LEU A 32 -10.35 19.94 -22.02
CA LEU A 32 -10.01 20.76 -20.85
C LEU A 32 -8.77 20.22 -20.13
N LEU A 33 -8.69 18.91 -19.91
CA LEU A 33 -7.50 18.26 -19.34
C LEU A 33 -6.26 18.51 -20.21
N SER A 34 -6.39 18.47 -21.53
CA SER A 34 -5.26 18.74 -22.44
C SER A 34 -4.83 20.22 -22.49
N SER A 35 -5.68 21.14 -22.02
CA SER A 35 -5.38 22.58 -21.95
C SER A 35 -4.75 23.03 -20.63
N LEU A 36 -4.58 22.13 -19.66
CA LEU A 36 -4.01 22.45 -18.36
C LEU A 36 -2.55 22.94 -18.51
N PRO A 37 -2.15 23.98 -17.76
CA PRO A 37 -0.81 24.55 -17.89
C PRO A 37 0.28 23.57 -17.44
N GLU A 38 1.36 23.48 -18.23
CA GLU A 38 2.50 22.63 -17.89
C GLU A 38 3.50 23.29 -16.93
N LYS A 39 3.45 24.63 -16.82
CA LYS A 39 4.38 25.41 -16.00
C LYS A 39 3.94 25.38 -14.54
N GLN A 40 4.88 25.05 -13.66
CA GLN A 40 4.65 24.94 -12.21
C GLN A 40 4.20 26.26 -11.56
N SER A 41 4.58 27.42 -12.14
CA SER A 41 4.13 28.74 -11.68
C SER A 41 2.60 28.90 -11.75
N ASP A 42 1.98 28.22 -12.69
CA ASP A 42 0.57 28.38 -13.03
C ASP A 42 -0.30 27.35 -12.28
N THR A 43 0.33 26.42 -11.56
CA THR A 43 -0.32 25.34 -10.79
C THR A 43 -0.29 25.60 -9.28
N ALA A 44 -0.28 26.87 -8.84
CA ALA A 44 -0.08 27.24 -7.44
C ALA A 44 1.16 26.56 -6.82
N ASN A 45 2.22 26.39 -7.64
CA ASN A 45 3.47 25.72 -7.30
C ASN A 45 3.37 24.22 -7.01
N LEU A 46 2.24 23.56 -7.32
CA LEU A 46 2.10 22.11 -7.24
C LEU A 46 2.98 21.43 -8.30
N ALA A 47 3.77 20.46 -7.85
CA ALA A 47 4.67 19.72 -8.72
C ALA A 47 3.89 18.73 -9.60
N LYS A 48 4.15 18.77 -10.92
CA LYS A 48 3.59 17.81 -11.91
C LYS A 48 4.06 16.38 -11.65
N GLU A 49 5.27 16.23 -11.11
CA GLU A 49 5.84 14.95 -10.69
C GLU A 49 6.39 15.05 -9.27
N VAL A 50 6.03 14.08 -8.43
CA VAL A 50 6.58 13.93 -7.08
C VAL A 50 7.46 12.69 -7.04
N VAL A 51 8.68 12.85 -6.52
CA VAL A 51 9.59 11.71 -6.29
C VAL A 51 9.39 11.21 -4.86
N LEU A 52 8.93 9.98 -4.74
CA LEU A 52 8.81 9.26 -3.48
C LEU A 52 9.94 8.23 -3.36
N ALA A 53 10.31 7.89 -2.13
CA ALA A 53 11.28 6.85 -1.82
C ALA A 53 10.71 5.95 -0.72
N ILE A 54 10.96 4.65 -0.86
CA ILE A 54 10.45 3.66 0.08
C ILE A 54 10.99 3.94 1.48
N GLY A 55 10.11 3.90 2.48
CA GLY A 55 10.43 4.08 3.90
C GLY A 55 10.62 5.52 4.35
N MET A 56 10.54 6.50 3.43
CA MET A 56 10.48 7.91 3.82
C MET A 56 9.10 8.27 4.35
N LYS A 57 9.09 9.19 5.32
CA LYS A 57 7.87 9.82 5.83
C LYS A 57 7.48 11.00 4.94
N TYR A 58 6.20 11.14 4.72
CA TYR A 58 5.55 12.19 3.92
C TYR A 58 4.30 12.64 4.64
N ASP A 59 3.93 13.90 4.52
CA ASP A 59 2.66 14.39 5.04
C ASP A 59 1.64 14.51 3.90
N LEU A 60 0.40 14.06 4.14
CA LEU A 60 -0.69 14.27 3.18
C LEU A 60 -1.05 15.77 3.15
N THR A 61 -1.20 16.33 1.95
CA THR A 61 -1.57 17.75 1.78
C THR A 61 -3.04 17.95 1.40
N ALA A 62 -3.84 16.88 1.46
CA ALA A 62 -5.24 16.88 1.10
C ALA A 62 -6.00 15.90 1.98
N ASN A 63 -7.29 16.17 2.16
CA ASN A 63 -8.21 15.22 2.78
C ASN A 63 -8.58 14.18 1.73
N ILE A 64 -8.14 12.94 1.96
CA ILE A 64 -8.52 11.79 1.12
C ILE A 64 -9.78 11.17 1.72
N GLU A 65 -9.72 10.85 3.02
CA GLU A 65 -10.82 10.21 3.74
C GLU A 65 -10.71 10.58 5.23
N VAL A 66 -11.63 11.42 5.70
CA VAL A 66 -11.54 12.02 7.04
C VAL A 66 -11.87 11.01 8.13
N THR A 67 -12.80 10.09 7.88
CA THR A 67 -13.22 9.05 8.84
C THR A 67 -12.09 8.10 9.19
N ASP A 68 -11.14 7.93 8.27
CA ASP A 68 -10.09 6.92 8.33
C ASP A 68 -8.72 7.55 8.61
N GLY A 69 -8.71 8.80 9.09
CA GLY A 69 -7.50 9.51 9.51
C GLY A 69 -6.63 10.02 8.36
N LEU A 70 -6.98 9.74 7.09
CA LEU A 70 -6.29 10.19 5.88
C LEU A 70 -6.59 11.66 5.57
N THR A 71 -6.22 12.51 6.52
CA THR A 71 -6.47 13.96 6.56
C THR A 71 -5.22 14.75 6.19
N ASN A 72 -5.41 16.01 5.82
CA ASN A 72 -4.31 16.94 5.63
C ASN A 72 -3.44 17.05 6.90
N GLY A 73 -2.13 16.90 6.75
CA GLY A 73 -1.15 16.89 7.82
C GLY A 73 -0.83 15.50 8.39
N SER A 74 -1.54 14.44 7.98
CA SER A 74 -1.23 13.10 8.44
C SER A 74 0.09 12.57 7.87
N THR A 75 0.97 12.13 8.77
CA THR A 75 2.26 11.55 8.38
C THR A 75 2.09 10.09 7.95
N SER A 76 2.52 9.81 6.73
CA SER A 76 2.43 8.53 6.03
C SER A 76 3.79 8.06 5.54
N ALA A 77 3.97 6.76 5.32
CA ALA A 77 5.17 6.22 4.68
C ALA A 77 4.82 5.09 3.69
N GLY A 78 5.39 5.14 2.50
CA GLY A 78 5.24 4.09 1.50
C GLY A 78 6.22 2.94 1.75
N LYS A 79 5.70 1.71 1.91
CA LYS A 79 6.50 0.48 2.02
C LYS A 79 5.99 -0.60 1.07
N THR A 80 6.89 -1.47 0.62
CA THR A 80 6.48 -2.73 -0.01
C THR A 80 6.17 -3.75 1.07
N ILE A 81 5.28 -4.71 0.77
CA ILE A 81 4.90 -5.78 1.70
C ILE A 81 6.13 -6.54 2.22
N HIS A 82 7.10 -6.82 1.33
CA HIS A 82 8.35 -7.47 1.72
C HIS A 82 9.17 -6.63 2.70
N LYS A 83 9.19 -5.29 2.57
CA LYS A 83 9.94 -4.41 3.47
C LYS A 83 9.18 -4.09 4.76
N SER A 84 7.88 -4.41 4.83
CA SER A 84 7.10 -4.34 6.06
C SER A 84 7.07 -5.64 6.85
N GLN A 85 7.78 -6.69 6.40
CA GLN A 85 7.78 -7.97 7.09
C GLN A 85 8.36 -7.81 8.50
N GLY A 86 7.62 -8.24 9.53
CA GLY A 86 7.98 -8.06 10.92
C GLY A 86 7.47 -6.76 11.54
N ASP A 87 6.94 -5.82 10.76
CA ASP A 87 6.34 -4.59 11.29
C ASP A 87 4.99 -4.87 11.98
N THR A 88 4.65 -4.03 12.95
CA THR A 88 3.31 -3.92 13.53
C THR A 88 2.85 -2.48 13.35
N LEU A 89 1.74 -2.30 12.63
CA LEU A 89 1.19 -1.01 12.22
C LEU A 89 -0.23 -0.86 12.78
N GLN A 90 -0.63 0.36 13.11
CA GLN A 90 -1.98 0.65 13.58
C GLN A 90 -2.96 0.81 12.42
N GLU A 91 -2.52 1.53 11.38
CA GLU A 91 -3.33 1.85 10.20
C GLU A 91 -2.54 1.58 8.93
N VAL A 92 -3.17 0.92 7.95
CA VAL A 92 -2.55 0.63 6.66
C VAL A 92 -3.58 0.64 5.54
N VAL A 93 -3.18 1.23 4.42
CA VAL A 93 -3.85 1.08 3.13
C VAL A 93 -3.00 0.16 2.27
N VAL A 94 -3.51 -1.02 1.94
CA VAL A 94 -2.77 -2.04 1.18
C VAL A 94 -3.44 -2.33 -0.15
N SER A 95 -2.69 -2.24 -1.26
CA SER A 95 -3.18 -2.72 -2.55
C SER A 95 -2.73 -4.15 -2.83
N LEU A 96 -3.70 -5.04 -3.07
CA LEU A 96 -3.51 -6.48 -3.28
C LEU A 96 -3.86 -6.90 -4.73
N LYS A 97 -3.50 -6.06 -5.70
CA LYS A 97 -3.78 -6.22 -7.15
C LYS A 97 -3.01 -7.36 -7.84
N SER A 98 -2.37 -8.25 -7.08
CA SER A 98 -1.42 -9.26 -7.58
C SER A 98 -1.92 -10.03 -8.80
N LYS A 99 -1.09 -10.17 -9.84
CA LYS A 99 -1.44 -10.92 -11.06
C LYS A 99 -1.49 -12.43 -10.76
N ARG A 100 -2.33 -13.17 -11.50
CA ARG A 100 -2.46 -14.63 -11.36
C ARG A 100 -1.18 -15.38 -11.79
N LYS A 101 -0.35 -14.77 -12.64
CA LYS A 101 0.96 -15.29 -13.12
C LYS A 101 2.06 -14.57 -12.33
N GLY A 102 2.98 -15.31 -11.71
CA GLY A 102 3.99 -14.75 -10.79
C GLY A 102 3.49 -14.57 -9.34
N LYS A 103 2.60 -15.47 -8.87
CA LYS A 103 2.11 -15.46 -7.49
C LYS A 103 3.29 -15.61 -6.53
N ILE A 104 3.41 -14.69 -5.58
CA ILE A 104 4.27 -14.85 -4.41
C ILE A 104 3.37 -15.48 -3.34
N PRO A 105 3.58 -16.76 -2.97
CA PRO A 105 2.80 -17.39 -1.90
C PRO A 105 2.91 -16.57 -0.61
N HIS A 106 1.87 -16.59 0.22
CA HIS A 106 1.81 -15.94 1.53
C HIS A 106 1.82 -14.41 1.57
N ILE A 107 2.15 -13.70 0.47
CA ILE A 107 2.26 -12.23 0.48
C ILE A 107 1.00 -11.49 0.95
N HIS A 108 -0.18 -12.02 0.66
CA HIS A 108 -1.44 -11.43 1.13
C HIS A 108 -1.56 -11.57 2.64
N TYR A 109 -1.20 -12.74 3.19
CA TYR A 109 -1.18 -12.97 4.63
C TYR A 109 -0.11 -12.09 5.31
N ASP A 110 1.09 -11.98 4.73
CA ASP A 110 2.16 -11.15 5.29
C ASP A 110 1.71 -9.70 5.40
N ALA A 111 1.05 -9.16 4.38
CA ALA A 111 0.53 -7.80 4.38
C ALA A 111 -0.59 -7.59 5.41
N LEU A 112 -1.57 -8.49 5.43
CA LEU A 112 -2.75 -8.38 6.30
C LEU A 112 -2.38 -8.61 7.78
N SER A 113 -1.34 -9.38 8.06
CA SER A 113 -0.86 -9.63 9.43
C SER A 113 -0.03 -8.47 10.01
N ARG A 114 0.22 -7.39 9.25
CA ARG A 114 0.97 -6.23 9.79
C ARG A 114 0.09 -5.30 10.60
N VAL A 115 -1.23 -5.34 10.43
CA VAL A 115 -2.18 -4.45 11.11
C VAL A 115 -2.75 -5.13 12.35
N THR A 116 -2.91 -4.36 13.42
CA THR A 116 -3.39 -4.85 14.73
C THR A 116 -4.91 -4.93 14.83
N SER A 117 -5.63 -4.19 13.99
CA SER A 117 -7.10 -4.11 14.00
C SER A 117 -7.66 -4.11 12.57
N LEU A 118 -8.84 -4.70 12.41
CA LEU A 118 -9.60 -4.62 11.15
C LEU A 118 -10.04 -3.19 10.82
N THR A 119 -10.27 -2.35 11.84
CA THR A 119 -10.66 -0.94 11.64
C THR A 119 -9.54 -0.12 11.02
N GLY A 120 -8.29 -0.45 11.32
CA GLY A 120 -7.12 0.22 10.75
C GLY A 120 -6.69 -0.36 9.39
N LEU A 121 -7.47 -1.27 8.79
CA LEU A 121 -7.12 -1.95 7.56
C LEU A 121 -8.02 -1.52 6.40
N GLN A 122 -7.43 -0.86 5.42
CA GLN A 122 -8.08 -0.64 4.13
C GLN A 122 -7.44 -1.49 3.03
N ILE A 123 -8.26 -2.26 2.32
CA ILE A 123 -7.80 -3.13 1.22
C ILE A 123 -8.25 -2.58 -0.12
N LEU A 124 -7.29 -2.31 -1.01
CA LEU A 124 -7.53 -1.87 -2.37
C LEU A 124 -7.26 -3.00 -3.39
N ASN A 125 -8.15 -3.17 -4.36
CA ASN A 125 -7.95 -4.07 -5.51
C ASN A 125 -7.64 -5.53 -5.15
N LEU A 126 -8.29 -6.11 -4.13
CA LEU A 126 -8.05 -7.49 -3.71
C LEU A 126 -8.27 -8.49 -4.85
N ASN A 127 -7.23 -9.26 -5.20
CA ASN A 127 -7.37 -10.39 -6.11
C ASN A 127 -7.41 -11.72 -5.35
N GLN A 128 -8.63 -12.18 -5.01
CA GLN A 128 -8.85 -13.46 -4.31
C GLN A 128 -8.17 -14.65 -4.99
N LYS A 129 -8.11 -14.65 -6.33
CA LYS A 129 -7.52 -15.76 -7.12
C LYS A 129 -6.00 -15.81 -7.04
N ALA A 130 -5.36 -14.75 -6.53
CA ALA A 130 -3.93 -14.67 -6.32
C ALA A 130 -3.50 -15.08 -4.89
N ILE A 131 -4.46 -15.27 -3.97
CA ILE A 131 -4.18 -15.83 -2.64
C ILE A 131 -3.67 -17.26 -2.83
N ALA A 132 -2.49 -17.54 -2.29
CA ALA A 132 -1.81 -18.81 -2.46
C ALA A 132 -0.95 -19.11 -1.23
N VAL A 133 -0.84 -20.40 -0.93
CA VAL A 133 -0.03 -20.96 0.15
C VAL A 133 0.89 -22.00 -0.52
N ALA A 134 2.19 -21.97 -0.20
CA ALA A 134 3.11 -22.97 -0.73
C ALA A 134 2.79 -24.35 -0.14
N GLU A 135 2.78 -25.39 -0.97
CA GLU A 135 2.39 -26.73 -0.52
C GLU A 135 3.39 -27.31 0.48
N CYS A 136 4.69 -27.03 0.32
CA CYS A 136 5.70 -27.42 1.31
C CYS A 136 5.42 -26.85 2.71
N VAL A 137 4.93 -25.61 2.81
CA VAL A 137 4.55 -24.99 4.09
C VAL A 137 3.30 -25.67 4.67
N ARG A 138 2.34 -26.06 3.82
CA ARG A 138 1.16 -26.82 4.27
C ARG A 138 1.54 -28.19 4.82
N GLN A 139 2.42 -28.91 4.12
CA GLN A 139 2.94 -30.20 4.55
C GLN A 139 3.69 -30.07 5.87
N GLU A 140 4.55 -29.06 6.00
CA GLU A 140 5.31 -28.85 7.23
C GLU A 140 4.41 -28.46 8.41
N LEU A 141 3.42 -27.59 8.20
CA LEU A 141 2.42 -27.27 9.23
C LEU A 141 1.58 -28.48 9.63
N HIS A 142 1.32 -29.41 8.71
CA HIS A 142 0.65 -30.67 9.05
C HIS A 142 1.54 -31.54 9.94
N ARG A 143 2.79 -31.79 9.52
CA ARG A 143 3.79 -32.54 10.29
C ARG A 143 4.00 -31.97 11.71
N LEU A 144 4.09 -30.65 11.83
CA LEU A 144 4.25 -29.98 13.13
C LEU A 144 3.05 -30.21 14.07
N ARG A 145 1.84 -30.30 13.52
CA ARG A 145 0.61 -30.51 14.30
C ARG A 145 0.36 -31.96 14.67
N THR A 146 0.84 -32.91 13.87
CA THR A 146 0.60 -34.35 14.08
C THR A 146 1.76 -35.01 14.80
N ASP A 147 2.99 -34.72 14.37
CA ASP A 147 4.16 -35.54 14.71
C ASP A 147 5.13 -34.82 15.66
N ALA A 148 5.06 -33.48 15.73
CA ALA A 148 5.91 -32.66 16.60
C ALA A 148 5.12 -31.95 17.72
N THR A 149 4.06 -32.59 18.21
CA THR A 149 3.27 -32.03 19.31
C THR A 149 4.13 -31.90 20.57
N LEU A 150 4.11 -30.70 21.16
CA LEU A 150 4.80 -30.46 22.43
C LEU A 150 4.09 -31.25 23.52
N GLN A 151 4.84 -32.06 24.26
CA GLN A 151 4.31 -32.61 25.50
C GLN A 151 4.13 -31.46 26.48
N LEU A 152 2.90 -31.28 26.95
CA LEU A 152 2.60 -30.28 27.97
C LEU A 152 3.43 -30.60 29.23
N CYS A 153 4.23 -29.64 29.67
CA CYS A 153 5.02 -29.73 30.91
C CYS A 153 4.12 -29.81 32.16
N PHE A 154 2.82 -29.57 31.99
CA PHE A 154 1.81 -29.56 33.03
C PHE A 154 0.48 -30.03 32.44
N LYS A 155 -0.18 -30.98 33.08
CA LYS A 155 -1.57 -31.37 32.79
C LYS A 155 -2.46 -30.65 33.81
N PRO A 156 -3.28 -29.66 33.41
CA PRO A 156 -4.25 -29.06 34.34
C PRO A 156 -5.23 -30.13 34.84
N LEU A 157 -5.46 -30.13 36.15
CA LEU A 157 -6.43 -30.99 36.86
C LEU A 157 -7.86 -30.66 36.45
#